data_AF-A0A956FGY2-F1
#
_entry.id   AF-A0A956FGY2-F1
#
_cell.length_a   1.000
_cell.length_b   1.000
_cell.length_c   1.000
_cell.angle_alpha   90.00
_cell.angle_beta   90.00
_cell.angle_gamma   90.00
#
_symmetry.space_group_name_H-M   'P 1'
#
loop_
_entity.id
_entity.type
_entity.pdbx_description
1 polymer ?
#
loop_
_entity_poly.entity_id
_entity_poly.type
_entity_poly.pdbx_seq_one_letter_code
_entity_poly.pdbx_strand_id
1 'polypeptide(L)'
;MPATARSPGSYGPHGGAPRPPDRGGPIVDPLWPLLATMLGGVWLGWSWFLANGSWLGGERVARQRRLLALGLAVSCGLALLIAALLNVGVLELRAVKYVAIVLTAWKLGVSYVLLLWQRRELQLYEYYGGQARRGHLLAFGGIFLRGWVLGTLLPPGWWTLVLS
;
A
#
# COMPACT_ATOMS: atom_id res chain seq x y z
N MET A 1 5.37 -34.67 -26.15
CA MET A 1 5.26 -33.30 -25.59
C MET A 1 3.78 -32.99 -25.40
N PRO A 2 3.23 -32.94 -24.18
CA PRO A 2 1.84 -32.57 -24.00
C PRO A 2 1.71 -31.05 -23.92
N ALA A 3 0.91 -30.48 -24.82
CA ALA A 3 0.49 -29.09 -24.79
C ALA A 3 -0.32 -28.83 -23.51
N THR A 4 0.16 -27.93 -22.67
CA THR A 4 -0.59 -27.42 -21.52
C THR A 4 -1.84 -26.72 -22.03
N ALA A 5 -3.01 -27.32 -21.79
CA ALA A 5 -4.30 -26.74 -22.07
C ALA A 5 -4.42 -25.41 -21.31
N ARG A 6 -4.41 -24.29 -22.05
CA ARG A 6 -4.82 -23.00 -21.51
C ARG A 6 -6.31 -23.09 -21.24
N SER A 7 -6.70 -22.86 -19.99
CA SER A 7 -8.11 -22.77 -19.60
C SER A 7 -8.84 -21.81 -20.54
N PRO A 8 -9.97 -22.21 -21.15
CA PRO A 8 -10.70 -21.36 -22.08
C PRO A 8 -11.12 -20.08 -21.36
N GLY A 9 -10.80 -18.95 -22.00
CA GLY A 9 -11.15 -17.62 -21.54
C GLY A 9 -12.64 -17.56 -21.27
N SER A 10 -13.00 -17.37 -20.01
CA SER A 10 -14.38 -17.25 -19.61
C SER A 10 -14.89 -15.91 -20.15
N TYR A 11 -15.72 -15.97 -21.20
CA TYR A 11 -16.29 -14.77 -21.81
C TYR A 11 -17.24 -14.10 -20.81
N GLY A 12 -17.13 -12.78 -20.69
CA GLY A 12 -18.11 -11.95 -19.98
C GLY A 12 -19.49 -12.02 -20.64
N PRO A 13 -20.57 -11.64 -19.92
CA PRO A 13 -21.91 -11.51 -20.50
C PRO A 13 -22.01 -10.50 -21.65
N HIS A 14 -20.96 -9.70 -21.89
CA HIS A 14 -20.85 -8.72 -22.96
C HIS A 14 -19.81 -9.14 -24.02
N GLY A 15 -20.07 -10.28 -24.68
CA GLY A 15 -19.36 -10.82 -25.84
C GLY A 15 -18.11 -10.08 -26.34
N GLY A 16 -16.93 -10.65 -26.08
CA GLY A 16 -15.75 -10.47 -26.94
C GLY A 16 -14.49 -9.87 -26.30
N ALA A 17 -14.58 -9.07 -25.24
CA ALA A 17 -13.39 -8.48 -24.63
C ALA A 17 -12.73 -9.43 -23.61
N PRO A 18 -11.38 -9.61 -23.64
CA PRO A 18 -10.68 -10.44 -22.68
C PRO A 18 -10.89 -9.91 -21.26
N ARG A 19 -11.34 -10.77 -20.34
CA ARG A 19 -11.48 -10.41 -18.93
C ARG A 19 -10.11 -9.99 -18.39
N PRO A 20 -10.04 -8.94 -17.55
CA PRO A 20 -8.81 -8.61 -16.84
C PRO A 20 -8.39 -9.85 -16.01
N PRO A 21 -7.08 -10.14 -15.94
CA PRO A 21 -6.58 -11.31 -15.26
C PRO A 21 -6.86 -11.20 -13.75
N ASP A 22 -7.92 -11.84 -13.27
CA ASP A 22 -8.16 -12.08 -11.85
C ASP A 22 -7.28 -13.25 -11.42
N ARG A 23 -6.30 -12.98 -10.55
CA ARG A 23 -5.40 -14.02 -10.01
C ARG A 23 -5.96 -14.73 -8.77
N GLY A 24 -7.24 -14.54 -8.44
CA GLY A 24 -7.96 -15.29 -7.41
C GLY A 24 -7.69 -14.82 -5.97
N GLY A 25 -7.19 -13.60 -5.79
CA GLY A 25 -6.95 -13.03 -4.46
C GLY A 25 -8.12 -12.19 -3.93
N PRO A 26 -8.16 -11.90 -2.62
CA PRO A 26 -9.19 -11.03 -2.05
C PRO A 26 -8.96 -9.58 -2.48
N ILE A 27 -9.50 -9.21 -3.65
CA ILE A 27 -9.48 -7.83 -4.15
C ILE A 27 -10.34 -6.96 -3.24
N VAL A 28 -9.76 -5.89 -2.74
CA VAL A 28 -10.37 -4.97 -1.77
C VAL A 28 -10.40 -3.57 -2.38
N ASP A 29 -11.44 -2.79 -2.04
CA ASP A 29 -11.49 -1.37 -2.42
C ASP A 29 -10.22 -0.65 -1.89
N PRO A 30 -9.42 0.00 -2.76
CA PRO A 30 -8.15 0.64 -2.41
C PRO A 30 -8.29 1.78 -1.39
N LEU A 31 -9.51 2.24 -1.08
CA LEU A 31 -9.77 3.12 0.05
C LEU A 31 -9.36 2.48 1.38
N TRP A 32 -9.56 1.17 1.57
CA TRP A 32 -9.23 0.50 2.83
C TRP A 32 -7.72 0.40 3.09
N PRO A 33 -6.88 0.02 2.10
CA PRO A 33 -5.43 0.15 2.21
C PRO A 33 -4.96 1.58 2.54
N LEU A 34 -5.58 2.62 1.97
CA LEU A 34 -5.26 4.00 2.32
C LEU A 34 -5.55 4.29 3.80
N LEU A 35 -6.73 3.88 4.29
CA LEU A 35 -7.11 4.02 5.69
C LEU A 35 -6.17 3.22 6.60
N ALA A 36 -5.77 2.01 6.19
CA ALA A 36 -4.77 1.22 6.91
C ALA A 36 -3.41 1.94 6.96
N THR A 37 -2.97 2.64 5.91
CA THR A 37 -1.75 3.46 5.96
C THR A 37 -1.89 4.62 6.96
N MET A 38 -3.05 5.27 7.01
CA MET A 38 -3.34 6.37 7.93
C MET A 38 -3.34 5.89 9.40
N LEU A 39 -4.01 4.78 9.66
CA LEU A 39 -4.30 4.30 11.01
C LEU A 39 -3.21 3.37 11.54
N GLY A 40 -2.85 2.36 10.75
CA GLY A 40 -1.88 1.32 11.10
C GLY A 40 -0.43 1.60 10.70
N GLY A 41 -0.22 2.43 9.67
CA GLY A 41 1.11 2.77 9.14
C GLY A 41 1.44 2.09 7.80
N VAL A 42 2.60 2.43 7.21
CA VAL A 42 2.99 1.92 5.88
C VAL A 42 3.17 0.42 5.82
N TRP A 43 3.69 -0.21 6.88
CA TRP A 43 3.94 -1.65 6.90
C TRP A 43 2.67 -2.46 6.57
N LEU A 44 1.49 -2.00 6.99
CA LEU A 44 0.21 -2.65 6.73
C LEU A 44 -0.43 -2.15 5.42
N GLY A 45 -0.51 -0.83 5.25
CA GLY A 45 -1.20 -0.26 4.10
C GLY A 45 -0.50 -0.57 2.78
N TRP A 46 0.83 -0.41 2.72
CA TRP A 46 1.60 -0.62 1.48
C TRP A 46 1.78 -2.09 1.12
N SER A 47 1.92 -2.97 2.11
CA SER A 47 1.91 -4.41 1.87
C SER A 47 0.58 -4.86 1.27
N TRP A 48 -0.53 -4.29 1.74
CA TRP A 48 -1.84 -4.56 1.15
C TRP A 48 -2.01 -3.94 -0.23
N PHE A 49 -1.56 -2.70 -0.46
CA PHE A 49 -1.54 -2.11 -1.81
C PHE A 49 -0.78 -3.00 -2.80
N LEU A 50 0.37 -3.54 -2.40
CA LEU A 50 1.17 -4.44 -3.21
C LEU A 50 0.44 -5.75 -3.55
N ALA A 51 -0.21 -6.36 -2.56
CA ALA A 51 -1.01 -7.57 -2.73
C ALA A 51 -2.22 -7.31 -3.63
N ASN A 52 -2.97 -6.25 -3.33
CA ASN A 52 -4.18 -5.84 -4.06
C ASN A 52 -3.89 -5.56 -5.53
N GLY A 53 -2.82 -4.83 -5.82
CA GLY A 53 -2.38 -4.59 -7.19
C GLY A 53 -1.97 -5.87 -7.92
N SER A 54 -1.31 -6.80 -7.22
CA SER A 54 -0.90 -8.08 -7.80
C SER A 54 -2.10 -8.98 -8.15
N TRP A 55 -3.19 -8.90 -7.38
CA TRP A 55 -4.45 -9.61 -7.64
C TRP A 55 -5.30 -8.97 -8.73
N LEU A 56 -5.39 -7.63 -8.77
CA LEU A 56 -6.03 -6.87 -9.86
C LEU A 56 -5.37 -7.13 -11.22
N GLY A 57 -4.09 -7.49 -11.23
CA GLY A 57 -3.42 -8.01 -12.43
C GLY A 57 -3.19 -6.98 -13.54
N GLY A 58 -3.36 -5.68 -13.27
CA GLY A 58 -3.22 -4.61 -14.26
C GLY A 58 -1.81 -4.41 -14.80
N GLU A 59 -1.70 -3.64 -15.89
CA GLU A 59 -0.41 -3.34 -16.54
C GLU A 59 0.55 -2.53 -15.64
N ARG A 60 0.02 -1.86 -14.62
CA ARG A 60 0.79 -0.95 -13.76
C ARG A 60 1.40 -1.64 -12.54
N VAL A 61 1.26 -2.95 -12.35
CA VAL A 61 1.81 -3.67 -11.19
C VAL A 61 3.32 -3.40 -11.01
N ALA A 62 4.10 -3.39 -12.09
CA ALA A 62 5.52 -3.07 -12.02
C ALA A 62 5.78 -1.61 -11.59
N ARG A 63 4.96 -0.65 -12.06
CA ARG A 63 5.07 0.76 -11.65
C ARG A 63 4.65 0.96 -10.20
N GLN A 64 3.61 0.27 -9.74
CA GLN A 64 3.18 0.27 -8.33
C GLN A 64 4.30 -0.23 -7.42
N ARG A 65 4.96 -1.34 -7.79
CA ARG A 65 6.13 -1.88 -7.06
C ARG A 65 7.28 -0.90 -6.99
N ARG A 66 7.64 -0.28 -8.12
CA ARG A 66 8.70 0.74 -8.17
C ARG A 66 8.36 1.96 -7.32
N LEU A 67 7.12 2.42 -7.36
CA LEU A 67 6.65 3.55 -6.55
C LEU A 67 6.71 3.24 -5.06
N LEU A 68 6.30 2.03 -4.65
CA LEU A 68 6.40 1.58 -3.27
C LEU A 68 7.86 1.46 -2.80
N ALA A 69 8.74 0.88 -3.63
CA ALA A 69 10.16 0.78 -3.32
C ALA A 69 10.81 2.17 -3.20
N LEU A 70 10.49 3.09 -4.10
CA LEU A 70 10.96 4.48 -4.04
C LEU A 70 10.40 5.19 -2.80
N GLY A 71 9.11 5.01 -2.51
CA GLY A 71 8.46 5.55 -1.32
C GLY A 71 9.15 5.10 -0.04
N LEU A 72 9.55 3.83 0.04
CA LEU A 72 10.26 3.27 1.19
C LEU A 72 11.68 3.84 1.29
N ALA A 73 12.39 3.90 0.16
CA ALA A 73 13.75 4.44 0.10
C ALA A 73 13.78 5.91 0.56
N VAL A 74 12.85 6.74 0.08
CA VAL A 74 12.75 8.16 0.47
C VAL A 74 12.36 8.29 1.95
N SER A 75 11.43 7.46 2.44
CA SER A 75 11.03 7.49 3.85
C SER A 75 12.20 7.11 4.77
N CYS A 76 12.97 6.09 4.40
CA CYS A 76 14.18 5.70 5.12
C CYS A 76 15.26 6.79 5.07
N GLY A 77 15.50 7.37 3.89
CA GLY A 77 16.45 8.47 3.72
C GLY A 77 16.08 9.70 4.55
N LEU A 78 14.80 10.08 4.59
CA LEU A 78 14.31 11.14 5.45
C LEU A 78 14.50 10.79 6.93
N ALA A 79 14.15 9.58 7.36
CA ALA A 79 14.35 9.15 8.75
C ALA A 79 15.82 9.23 9.19
N LEU A 80 16.75 8.78 8.35
CA LEU A 80 18.20 8.86 8.61
C LEU A 80 18.70 10.30 8.64
N LEU A 81 18.24 11.14 7.72
CA LEU A 81 18.59 12.56 7.68
C LEU A 81 18.16 13.26 8.97
N ILE A 82 16.96 12.96 9.47
CA ILE A 82 16.43 13.52 10.72
C ILE A 82 17.27 13.07 11.92
N ALA A 83 17.62 11.79 11.98
CA ALA A 83 18.50 11.27 13.02
C ALA A 83 19.88 11.94 13.01
N ALA A 84 20.46 12.15 11.82
CA ALA A 84 21.73 12.84 11.67
C ALA A 84 21.65 14.32 12.11
N LEU A 85 20.59 15.04 11.71
CA LEU A 85 20.37 16.45 12.09
C LEU A 85 20.17 16.63 13.60
N LEU A 86 19.49 15.67 14.25
CA LEU A 86 19.34 15.64 15.71
C LEU A 86 20.69 15.40 16.40
N ASN A 87 21.51 14.48 15.88
CA ASN A 87 22.80 14.14 16.48
C ASN A 87 23.82 15.29 16.42
N VAL A 88 23.79 16.09 15.34
CA VAL A 88 24.66 17.27 15.18
C VAL A 88 24.08 18.52 15.90
N GLY A 89 22.92 18.40 16.54
CA GLY A 89 22.29 19.49 17.30
C GLY A 89 21.69 20.60 16.42
N VAL A 90 21.59 20.38 15.11
CA VAL A 90 20.94 21.31 14.17
C VAL A 90 19.42 21.31 14.39
N LEU A 91 18.86 20.16 14.74
CA LEU A 91 17.44 20.03 15.07
C LEU A 91 17.24 19.91 16.58
N GLU A 92 16.32 20.70 17.13
CA GLU A 92 15.84 20.49 18.50
C GLU A 92 14.86 19.30 18.57
N LEU A 93 14.81 18.63 19.72
CA LEU A 93 13.84 17.55 19.98
C LEU A 93 12.38 18.00 19.78
N ARG A 94 12.09 19.29 20.02
CA ARG A 94 10.76 19.90 19.80
C ARG A 94 10.40 19.95 18.31
N ALA A 95 11.39 20.14 17.45
CA ALA A 95 11.21 20.24 16.00
C ALA A 95 10.82 18.89 15.36
N VAL A 96 11.09 17.77 16.02
CA VAL A 96 10.79 16.41 15.55
C VAL A 96 9.29 16.24 15.21
N LYS A 97 8.41 16.89 15.96
CA LYS A 97 6.95 16.84 15.71
C LYS A 97 6.58 17.42 14.34
N TYR A 98 7.21 18.51 13.92
CA TYR A 98 6.95 19.15 12.63
C TYR A 98 7.51 18.33 11.47
N VAL A 99 8.68 17.74 11.67
CA VAL A 99 9.29 16.85 10.71
C VAL A 99 8.45 15.58 10.49
N ALA A 100 7.82 15.04 11.55
CA ALA A 100 6.91 13.92 11.43
C ALA A 100 5.70 14.22 10.53
N ILE A 101 5.27 15.49 10.44
CA ILE A 101 4.20 15.92 9.52
C ILE A 101 4.67 15.74 8.06
N VAL A 102 5.92 16.08 7.74
CA VAL A 102 6.47 15.92 6.39
C VAL A 102 6.52 14.45 5.98
N LEU A 103 6.98 13.57 6.88
CA LEU A 103 6.95 12.12 6.66
C LEU A 103 5.52 11.61 6.45
N THR A 104 4.57 12.11 7.24
CA THR A 104 3.16 11.75 7.11
C THR A 104 2.58 12.22 5.78
N ALA A 105 2.90 13.44 5.34
CA ALA A 105 2.47 13.97 4.05
C ALA A 105 3.06 13.14 2.89
N TRP A 106 4.35 12.78 2.97
CA TRP A 106 5.02 11.96 1.98
C TRP A 106 4.34 10.60 1.78
N LYS A 107 4.16 9.84 2.87
CA LYS A 107 3.54 8.50 2.79
C LYS A 107 2.10 8.55 2.30
N LEU A 108 1.35 9.59 2.69
CA LEU A 108 -0.02 9.80 2.23
C LEU A 108 -0.04 10.17 0.75
N GLY A 109 0.90 11.00 0.28
CA GLY A 109 1.06 11.32 -1.13
C GLY A 109 1.29 10.06 -1.98
N VAL A 110 2.22 9.19 -1.58
CA VAL A 110 2.46 7.91 -2.26
C VAL A 110 1.21 7.02 -2.24
N SER A 111 0.56 6.89 -1.08
CA SER A 111 -0.65 6.06 -0.93
C SER A 111 -1.82 6.59 -1.75
N TYR A 112 -1.94 7.92 -1.88
CA TYR A 112 -2.97 8.56 -2.67
C TYR A 112 -2.75 8.32 -4.17
N VAL A 113 -1.51 8.37 -4.65
CA VAL A 113 -1.19 7.99 -6.04
C VAL A 113 -1.56 6.54 -6.31
N LEU A 114 -1.25 5.62 -5.39
CA LEU A 114 -1.64 4.21 -5.49
C LEU A 114 -3.16 4.03 -5.50
N LEU A 115 -3.89 4.75 -4.65
CA LEU A 115 -5.35 4.77 -4.62
C LEU A 115 -5.90 5.16 -6.01
N LEU A 116 -5.39 6.24 -6.61
CA LEU A 116 -5.86 6.71 -7.92
C LEU A 116 -5.60 5.68 -9.03
N TRP A 117 -4.46 4.99 -8.99
CA TRP A 117 -4.16 3.94 -9.96
C TRP A 117 -5.03 2.71 -9.77
N GLN A 118 -5.16 2.21 -8.55
CA GLN A 118 -5.95 1.01 -8.27
C GLN A 118 -7.45 1.25 -8.43
N ARG A 119 -7.97 2.47 -8.21
CA ARG A 119 -9.38 2.79 -8.47
C ARG A 119 -9.76 2.59 -9.93
N ARG A 120 -8.90 3.02 -10.87
CA ARG A 120 -9.15 2.83 -12.31
C ARG A 120 -9.15 1.35 -12.69
N GLU A 121 -8.21 0.58 -12.14
CA GLU A 121 -8.12 -0.87 -12.36
C GLU A 121 -9.32 -1.60 -11.73
N LEU A 122 -9.78 -1.17 -10.57
CA LEU A 122 -10.94 -1.73 -9.90
C LEU A 122 -12.24 -1.46 -10.67
N GLN A 123 -12.43 -0.25 -11.22
CA GLN A 123 -13.59 0.05 -12.06
C GLN A 123 -13.66 -0.84 -13.30
N LEU A 124 -12.51 -1.14 -13.91
CA LEU A 124 -12.44 -2.11 -15.01
C LEU A 124 -12.79 -3.50 -14.52
N TYR A 125 -12.25 -3.94 -13.38
CA TYR A 125 -12.58 -5.23 -12.78
C TYR A 125 -14.10 -5.38 -12.53
N GLU A 126 -14.72 -4.36 -11.94
CA GLU A 126 -16.17 -4.31 -11.69
C GLU A 126 -16.99 -4.29 -12.98
N TYR A 127 -16.54 -3.55 -13.99
CA TYR A 127 -17.17 -3.53 -15.32
C TYR A 127 -17.24 -4.93 -15.95
N TYR A 128 -16.22 -5.77 -15.76
CA TYR A 128 -16.20 -7.16 -16.25
C TYR A 128 -16.92 -8.18 -15.33
N GLY A 129 -17.61 -7.69 -14.30
CA GLY A 129 -18.41 -8.51 -13.37
C GLY A 129 -17.68 -8.93 -12.09
N GLY A 130 -16.49 -8.39 -11.83
CA GLY A 130 -15.79 -8.56 -10.56
C GLY A 130 -16.47 -7.82 -9.41
N GLN A 131 -16.27 -8.27 -8.16
CA GLN A 131 -16.78 -7.57 -6.98
C GLN A 131 -15.67 -7.32 -5.96
N ALA A 132 -15.50 -6.06 -5.57
CA ALA A 132 -14.57 -5.66 -4.52
C ALA A 132 -15.07 -6.10 -3.14
N ARG A 133 -14.19 -6.68 -2.32
CA ARG A 133 -14.50 -6.99 -0.92
C ARG A 133 -14.40 -5.75 -0.04
N ARG A 134 -15.20 -5.75 1.03
CA ARG A 134 -15.11 -4.73 2.10
C ARG A 134 -13.84 -4.94 2.92
N GLY A 135 -12.92 -3.99 2.92
CA GLY A 135 -11.62 -4.07 3.60
C GLY A 135 -11.58 -3.54 5.02
N HIS A 136 -12.72 -3.40 5.69
CA HIS A 136 -12.82 -2.82 7.04
C HIS A 136 -11.92 -3.50 8.08
N LEU A 137 -11.77 -4.83 8.02
CA LEU A 137 -10.86 -5.58 8.89
C LEU A 137 -9.40 -5.11 8.76
N LEU A 138 -8.99 -4.62 7.58
CA LEU A 138 -7.65 -4.09 7.37
C LEU A 138 -7.43 -2.80 8.16
N ALA A 139 -8.40 -1.88 8.08
CA ALA A 139 -8.31 -0.59 8.77
C ALA A 139 -8.39 -0.76 10.29
N PHE A 140 -9.34 -1.55 10.78
CA PHE A 140 -9.48 -1.81 12.21
C PHE A 140 -8.31 -2.63 12.76
N GLY A 141 -7.87 -3.66 12.03
CA GLY A 141 -6.68 -4.44 12.38
C GLY A 141 -5.46 -3.53 12.55
N GLY A 142 -5.26 -2.56 11.66
CA GLY A 142 -4.19 -1.57 11.78
C GLY A 142 -4.22 -0.75 13.06
N ILE A 143 -5.40 -0.30 13.51
CA ILE A 143 -5.55 0.47 14.75
C ILE A 143 -5.08 -0.35 15.96
N PHE A 144 -5.59 -1.57 16.11
CA PHE A 144 -5.31 -2.40 17.27
C PHE A 144 -3.89 -2.98 17.25
N LEU A 145 -3.40 -3.40 16.08
CA LEU A 145 -2.07 -3.97 15.93
C LEU A 145 -0.96 -2.94 16.08
N ARG A 146 -1.21 -1.67 15.74
CA ARG A 146 -0.18 -0.62 15.80
C ARG A 146 0.42 -0.46 17.19
N GLY A 147 -0.42 -0.40 18.23
CA GLY A 147 0.07 -0.26 19.61
C GLY A 147 0.93 -1.45 20.04
N TRP A 148 0.51 -2.65 19.66
CA TRP A 148 1.25 -3.88 19.94
C TRP A 148 2.59 -3.90 19.18
N VAL A 149 2.60 -3.65 17.87
CA VAL A 149 3.82 -3.64 17.04
C VAL A 149 4.83 -2.60 17.52
N LEU A 150 4.38 -1.42 17.92
CA LEU A 150 5.26 -0.39 18.47
C LEU A 150 5.85 -0.77 19.84
N GLY A 151 5.13 -1.55 20.64
CA GLY A 151 5.54 -1.93 22.00
C GLY A 151 6.40 -3.19 22.07
N THR A 152 6.24 -4.15 21.15
CA THR A 152 6.89 -5.48 21.23
C THR A 152 7.95 -5.72 20.17
N LEU A 153 7.77 -5.19 18.95
CA LEU A 153 8.58 -5.58 17.79
C LEU A 153 9.73 -4.62 17.49
N LEU A 154 9.69 -3.38 17.99
CA LEU A 154 10.64 -2.34 17.59
C LEU A 154 11.39 -1.76 18.79
N PRO A 155 12.74 -1.70 18.72
CA PRO A 155 13.54 -1.00 19.71
C PRO A 155 13.14 0.49 19.82
N PRO A 156 13.31 1.12 20.99
CA PRO A 156 13.07 2.55 21.18
C PRO A 156 13.89 3.36 20.18
N GLY A 157 13.22 3.99 19.20
CA GLY A 157 13.86 4.78 18.13
C GLY A 157 13.49 4.37 16.71
N TRP A 158 12.98 3.15 16.50
CA TRP A 158 12.58 2.64 15.18
C TRP A 158 11.11 2.89 14.85
N TRP A 159 10.43 3.69 15.67
CA TRP A 159 9.04 4.13 15.49
C TRP A 159 8.82 4.85 14.16
N THR A 160 9.85 5.47 13.60
CA THR A 160 9.81 6.14 12.30
C THR A 160 9.45 5.18 11.17
N LEU A 161 9.81 3.90 11.22
CA LEU A 161 9.46 2.92 10.17
C LEU A 161 7.99 2.50 10.21
N VAL A 162 7.36 2.54 11.39
CA VAL A 162 5.92 2.26 11.55
C VAL A 162 5.08 3.51 11.29
N LEU A 163 5.61 4.68 11.65
CA LEU A 163 4.96 5.97 11.43
C LEU A 163 5.10 6.49 10.00
N SER A 164 6.20 6.14 9.32
CA SER A 164 6.37 6.43 7.89
C SER A 164 5.43 5.58 7.03
#